data_AF-A0A7V4ZEQ5-F1
#
_entry.id   AF-A0A7V4ZEQ5-F1
#
_cell.length_a   1.000
_cell.length_b   1.000
_cell.length_c   1.000
_cell.angle_alpha   90.00
_cell.angle_beta   90.00
_cell.angle_gamma   90.00
#
_symmetry.space_group_name_H-M   'P 1'
#
loop_
_entity.id
_entity.type
_entity.pdbx_description
1 polymer ?
#
loop_
_entity_poly.entity_id
_entity_poly.type
_entity_poly.pdbx_seq_one_letter_code
_entity_poly.pdbx_strand_id
1 'polypeptide(L)'
;TQIAARLQGRGLLVANDPVWSRAGILAENLARFGARNILVACESPDRLAPPLAGFFDRVLVDAPCSEEGMFRRSAQARLAWSPKTVVGCARRQLLILNHAAEMVAAGGILVYSTCTFSPEENEDVVARFLLAHPNYELIPAHVPGVAERGRREWCSVPEGSRLPLEHTARLWPHRVRGDGHFVAVMRRTDEPGPPPRRAAAREDPAAARAFRDFTAEALAQDLTGTVIRDGNRAFLAANGTPALAGLRVLWPGWHLGQLRESRLVPSHVLALGLAMTDARRRLSLPPDGEDTARYLRGEPLAAPGEPGWVLVGAGEFPLGWGFRVGDTVKNHYPRHLRQM
;
A
#
# COMPACT_ATOMS: atom_id res chain seq x y z
N THR A 1 2.71 3.93 1.03
CA THR A 1 3.53 4.41 -0.11
C THR A 1 5.03 4.18 0.09
N GLN A 2 5.62 4.40 1.27
CA GLN A 2 7.05 4.15 1.51
C GLN A 2 7.50 2.71 1.15
N ILE A 3 6.71 1.70 1.51
CA ILE A 3 6.98 0.30 1.12
C ILE A 3 6.98 0.15 -0.40
N ALA A 4 5.99 0.71 -1.11
CA ALA A 4 5.94 0.68 -2.57
C ALA A 4 7.20 1.31 -3.21
N ALA A 5 7.69 2.43 -2.64
CA ALA A 5 8.93 3.07 -3.08
C ALA A 5 10.14 2.15 -2.94
N ARG A 6 10.26 1.46 -1.81
CA ARG A 6 11.36 0.51 -1.53
C ARG A 6 11.29 -0.74 -2.41
N LEU A 7 10.08 -1.19 -2.75
CA LEU A 7 9.88 -2.31 -3.66
C LEU A 7 10.23 -1.98 -5.12
N GLN A 8 10.20 -0.70 -5.51
CA GLN A 8 10.52 -0.25 -6.86
C GLN A 8 9.73 -1.01 -7.95
N GLY A 9 8.45 -1.27 -7.68
CA GLY A 9 7.57 -2.03 -8.59
C GLY A 9 7.82 -3.54 -8.66
N ARG A 10 8.69 -4.11 -7.80
CA ARG A 10 9.00 -5.54 -7.76
C ARG A 10 8.29 -6.27 -6.62
N GLY A 11 8.00 -7.55 -6.81
CA GLY A 11 7.25 -8.36 -5.83
C GLY A 11 5.78 -7.93 -5.75
N LEU A 12 5.13 -8.19 -4.61
CA LEU A 12 3.72 -7.87 -4.38
C LEU A 12 3.57 -7.05 -3.09
N LEU A 13 2.83 -5.95 -3.17
CA LEU A 13 2.38 -5.18 -2.01
C LEU A 13 0.87 -5.38 -1.80
N VAL A 14 0.51 -6.11 -0.75
CA VAL A 14 -0.88 -6.16 -0.28
C VAL A 14 -1.09 -5.06 0.76
N ALA A 15 -2.01 -4.14 0.50
CA ALA A 15 -2.39 -3.07 1.40
C ALA A 15 -3.85 -3.28 1.83
N ASN A 16 -4.11 -3.27 3.14
CA ASN A 16 -5.43 -3.56 3.69
C ASN A 16 -5.89 -2.45 4.63
N ASP A 17 -7.14 -2.02 4.49
CA ASP A 17 -7.85 -1.25 5.51
C ASP A 17 -9.23 -1.86 5.73
N PRO A 18 -9.60 -2.29 6.95
CA PRO A 18 -10.90 -2.92 7.20
C PRO A 18 -12.10 -1.99 7.00
N VAL A 19 -11.88 -0.67 6.91
CA VAL A 19 -12.91 0.35 6.73
C VAL A 19 -13.01 0.74 5.26
N TRP A 20 -14.17 0.48 4.65
CA TRP A 20 -14.41 0.67 3.21
C TRP A 20 -14.08 2.07 2.69
N SER A 21 -14.49 3.12 3.40
CA SER A 21 -14.22 4.51 3.00
C SER A 21 -12.73 4.83 2.99
N ARG A 22 -11.96 4.29 3.95
CA ARG A 22 -10.50 4.49 4.01
C ARG A 22 -9.75 3.60 3.02
N ALA A 23 -10.24 2.41 2.72
CA ALA A 23 -9.68 1.55 1.67
C ALA A 23 -9.74 2.22 0.28
N GLY A 24 -10.79 3.00 -0.01
CA GLY A 24 -10.87 3.83 -1.20
C GLY A 24 -9.76 4.90 -1.25
N ILE A 25 -9.60 5.66 -0.15
CA ILE A 25 -8.54 6.67 -0.02
C ILE A 25 -7.13 6.04 -0.14
N LEU A 26 -6.94 4.85 0.45
CA LEU A 26 -5.71 4.07 0.34
C LEU A 26 -5.39 3.72 -1.12
N ALA A 27 -6.39 3.22 -1.86
CA ALA A 27 -6.24 2.91 -3.28
C ALA A 27 -5.86 4.15 -4.11
N GLU A 28 -6.56 5.27 -3.89
CA GLU A 28 -6.28 6.54 -4.56
C GLU A 28 -4.86 7.06 -4.27
N ASN A 29 -4.40 6.98 -3.02
CA ASN A 29 -3.05 7.39 -2.66
C ASN A 29 -1.98 6.49 -3.30
N LEU A 30 -2.22 5.17 -3.40
CA LEU A 30 -1.30 4.27 -4.09
C LEU A 30 -1.29 4.50 -5.61
N ALA A 31 -2.44 4.81 -6.21
CA ALA A 31 -2.52 5.21 -7.61
C ALA A 31 -1.77 6.52 -7.87
N ARG A 32 -2.01 7.55 -7.03
CA ARG A 32 -1.31 8.84 -7.13
C ARG A 32 0.20 8.70 -6.97
N PHE A 33 0.64 7.74 -6.17
CA PHE A 33 2.05 7.42 -5.99
C PHE A 33 2.66 6.66 -7.19
N GLY A 34 1.84 6.16 -8.14
CA GLY A 34 2.30 5.39 -9.29
C GLY A 34 2.67 3.94 -8.94
N ALA A 35 2.13 3.38 -7.85
CA ALA A 35 2.45 2.02 -7.43
C ALA A 35 1.82 0.97 -8.38
N ARG A 36 2.67 0.17 -9.04
CA ARG A 36 2.26 -0.81 -10.08
C ARG A 36 2.02 -2.22 -9.56
N ASN A 37 2.57 -2.59 -8.41
CA ASN A 37 2.57 -3.97 -7.92
C ASN A 37 1.69 -4.14 -6.66
N ILE A 38 0.51 -3.53 -6.69
CA ILE A 38 -0.37 -3.40 -5.52
C ILE A 38 -1.60 -4.29 -5.62
N LEU A 39 -2.03 -4.76 -4.46
CA LEU A 39 -3.35 -5.30 -4.21
C LEU A 39 -3.96 -4.54 -3.03
N VAL A 40 -5.17 -4.03 -3.19
CA VAL A 40 -5.88 -3.30 -2.13
C VAL A 40 -7.05 -4.13 -1.63
N ALA A 41 -6.94 -4.63 -0.41
CA ALA A 41 -7.98 -5.39 0.29
C ALA A 41 -8.75 -4.51 1.27
N CYS A 42 -9.95 -4.92 1.61
CA CYS A 42 -10.74 -4.32 2.67
C CYS A 42 -11.33 -5.41 3.55
N GLU A 43 -10.50 -6.03 4.38
CA GLU A 43 -10.89 -7.15 5.24
C GLU A 43 -10.39 -6.96 6.66
N SER A 44 -11.06 -7.62 7.61
CA SER A 44 -10.55 -7.74 8.97
C SER A 44 -9.39 -8.76 9.00
N PRO A 45 -8.42 -8.61 9.92
CA PRO A 45 -7.25 -9.50 9.97
C PRO A 45 -7.61 -10.98 10.09
N ASP A 46 -8.66 -11.33 10.84
CA ASP A 46 -9.16 -12.71 11.02
C ASP A 46 -9.67 -13.35 9.71
N ARG A 47 -10.19 -12.55 8.78
CA ARG A 47 -10.61 -13.04 7.46
C ARG A 47 -9.47 -13.08 6.46
N LEU A 48 -8.50 -12.17 6.62
CA LEU A 48 -7.33 -12.07 5.76
C LEU A 48 -6.29 -13.16 6.05
N ALA A 49 -6.14 -13.55 7.31
CA ALA A 49 -5.09 -14.46 7.76
C ALA A 49 -5.18 -15.88 7.20
N PRO A 50 -6.33 -16.60 7.26
CA PRO A 50 -6.41 -17.97 6.77
C PRO A 50 -6.00 -18.14 5.30
N PRO A 51 -6.54 -17.36 4.34
CA PRO A 51 -6.11 -17.51 2.94
C PRO A 51 -4.70 -17.00 2.69
N LEU A 52 -4.07 -16.25 3.60
CA LEU A 52 -2.72 -15.69 3.46
C LEU A 52 -1.70 -16.23 4.48
N ALA A 53 -2.02 -17.35 5.13
CA ALA A 53 -1.15 -17.99 6.12
C ALA A 53 0.24 -18.33 5.57
N GLY A 54 1.30 -17.80 6.20
CA GLY A 54 2.68 -18.00 5.78
C GLY A 54 3.00 -17.47 4.38
N PHE A 55 2.29 -16.46 3.88
CA PHE A 55 2.46 -15.95 2.52
C PHE A 55 3.50 -14.84 2.40
N PHE A 56 3.60 -13.95 3.38
CA PHE A 56 4.38 -12.73 3.25
C PHE A 56 5.77 -12.85 3.84
N ASP A 57 6.79 -12.48 3.07
CA ASP A 57 8.15 -12.33 3.60
C ASP A 57 8.23 -11.25 4.69
N ARG A 58 7.39 -10.21 4.57
CA ARG A 58 7.37 -9.02 5.44
C ARG A 58 5.94 -8.57 5.68
N VAL A 59 5.57 -8.37 6.95
CA VAL A 59 4.26 -7.82 7.35
C VAL A 59 4.50 -6.60 8.25
N LEU A 60 3.75 -5.52 8.01
CA LEU A 60 3.72 -4.34 8.87
C LEU A 60 2.33 -4.20 9.49
N VAL A 61 2.29 -4.12 10.81
CA VAL A 61 1.11 -3.77 11.60
C VAL A 61 1.35 -2.38 12.19
N ASP A 62 0.85 -1.37 11.49
CA ASP A 62 0.69 -0.03 12.05
C ASP A 62 -0.66 0.03 12.76
N ALA A 63 -0.65 -0.11 14.08
CA ALA A 63 -1.83 -0.51 14.82
C ALA A 63 -2.67 0.70 15.25
N PRO A 64 -4.02 0.60 15.23
CA PRO A 64 -4.86 1.62 15.86
C PRO A 64 -4.52 1.70 17.35
N CYS A 65 -4.24 2.90 17.84
CA CYS A 65 -3.77 3.15 19.20
C CYS A 65 -4.51 4.32 19.85
N SER A 66 -4.14 4.67 21.07
CA SER A 66 -4.68 5.85 21.77
C SER A 66 -4.18 7.20 21.20
N GLU A 67 -3.27 7.18 20.22
CA GLU A 67 -2.80 8.34 19.45
C GLU A 67 -2.21 9.49 20.30
N GLU A 68 -1.54 9.18 21.42
CA GLU A 68 -0.92 10.20 22.28
C GLU A 68 0.11 11.07 21.54
N GLY A 69 0.81 10.52 20.55
CA GLY A 69 1.72 11.27 19.67
C GLY A 69 1.00 12.36 18.87
N MET A 70 -0.30 12.19 18.59
CA MET A 70 -1.10 13.18 17.85
C MET A 70 -1.55 14.35 18.72
N PHE A 71 -1.33 14.33 20.04
CA PHE A 71 -1.79 15.40 20.96
C PHE A 71 -1.28 16.78 20.60
N ARG A 72 -0.09 16.91 20.00
CA ARG A 72 0.45 18.21 19.56
C ARG A 72 -0.34 18.83 18.41
N ARG A 73 -1.01 18.00 17.59
CA ARG A 73 -1.66 18.42 16.34
C ARG A 73 -3.18 18.29 16.35
N SER A 74 -3.73 17.44 17.22
CA SER A 74 -5.15 17.11 17.24
C SER A 74 -5.77 17.33 18.61
N ALA A 75 -6.68 18.31 18.69
CA ALA A 75 -7.52 18.49 19.87
C ALA A 75 -8.49 17.32 20.09
N GLN A 76 -8.96 16.74 19.00
CA GLN A 76 -9.84 15.57 19.03
C GLN A 76 -9.16 14.35 19.67
N ALA A 77 -7.88 14.13 19.36
CA ALA A 77 -7.10 13.04 19.98
C ALA A 77 -7.04 13.21 21.52
N ARG A 78 -6.82 14.45 22.00
CA ARG A 78 -6.81 14.74 23.44
C ARG A 78 -8.16 14.49 24.11
N LEU A 79 -9.26 14.81 23.44
CA LEU A 79 -10.62 14.61 23.96
C LEU A 79 -11.06 13.15 23.94
N ALA A 80 -10.60 12.35 22.96
CA ALA A 80 -10.94 10.95 22.82
C ALA A 80 -10.11 10.02 23.73
N TRP A 81 -9.02 10.53 24.31
CA TRP A 81 -8.12 9.76 25.14
C TRP A 81 -8.69 9.48 26.53
N SER A 82 -8.49 8.25 27.01
CA SER A 82 -8.75 7.86 28.39
C SER A 82 -7.96 6.58 28.72
N PRO A 83 -7.72 6.26 30.00
CA PRO A 83 -7.13 4.97 30.39
C PRO A 83 -7.94 3.77 29.87
N LYS A 84 -9.26 3.89 29.78
CA LYS A 84 -10.13 2.88 29.18
C LYS A 84 -9.86 2.68 27.69
N THR A 85 -9.60 3.78 26.97
CA THR A 85 -9.22 3.75 25.54
C THR A 85 -7.91 3.00 25.35
N VAL A 86 -6.89 3.31 26.17
CA VAL A 86 -5.57 2.64 26.16
C VAL A 86 -5.72 1.11 26.31
N VAL A 87 -6.45 0.65 27.33
CA VAL A 87 -6.68 -0.79 27.56
C VAL A 87 -7.44 -1.45 26.39
N GLY A 88 -8.43 -0.75 25.84
CA GLY A 88 -9.18 -1.21 24.66
C GLY A 88 -8.30 -1.35 23.41
N CYS A 89 -7.41 -0.38 23.19
CA CYS A 89 -6.44 -0.39 22.11
C CYS A 89 -5.44 -1.54 22.27
N ALA A 90 -4.83 -1.71 23.44
CA ALA A 90 -3.88 -2.80 23.71
C ALA A 90 -4.47 -4.19 23.41
N ARG A 91 -5.73 -4.44 23.81
CA ARG A 91 -6.44 -5.70 23.49
C ARG A 91 -6.63 -5.89 21.99
N ARG A 92 -7.05 -4.84 21.29
CA ARG A 92 -7.26 -4.87 19.84
C ARG A 92 -5.94 -5.07 19.09
N GLN A 93 -4.88 -4.40 19.52
CA GLN A 93 -3.55 -4.47 18.94
C GLN A 93 -3.00 -5.89 19.01
N LEU A 94 -3.11 -6.56 20.17
CA LEU A 94 -2.70 -7.95 20.32
C LEU A 94 -3.49 -8.88 19.40
N LEU A 95 -4.80 -8.70 19.26
CA LEU A 95 -5.62 -9.48 18.32
C LEU A 95 -5.18 -9.29 16.87
N ILE A 96 -4.94 -8.06 16.44
CA ILE A 96 -4.46 -7.76 15.09
C ILE A 96 -3.08 -8.40 14.88
N LEU A 97 -2.18 -8.27 15.86
CA LEU A 97 -0.81 -8.77 15.77
C LEU A 97 -0.76 -10.30 15.67
N ASN A 98 -1.62 -11.01 16.42
CA ASN A 98 -1.73 -12.47 16.34
C ASN A 98 -2.13 -12.94 14.93
N HIS A 99 -3.18 -12.36 14.34
CA HIS A 99 -3.58 -12.70 12.97
C HIS A 99 -2.54 -12.29 11.92
N ALA A 100 -1.86 -11.15 12.13
CA ALA A 100 -0.77 -10.74 11.26
C ALA A 100 0.38 -11.75 11.27
N ALA A 101 0.72 -12.29 12.44
CA ALA A 101 1.77 -13.29 12.61
C ALA A 101 1.48 -14.61 11.87
N GLU A 102 0.22 -15.00 11.73
CA GLU A 102 -0.16 -16.18 10.92
C GLU A 102 0.23 -16.00 9.44
N MET A 103 0.21 -14.78 8.93
CA MET A 103 0.46 -14.49 7.51
C MET A 103 1.94 -14.36 7.14
N VAL A 104 2.84 -14.28 8.13
CA VAL A 104 4.28 -14.13 7.90
C VAL A 104 4.87 -15.49 7.53
N ALA A 105 5.59 -15.58 6.42
CA ALA A 105 6.30 -16.79 6.01
C ALA A 105 7.39 -17.18 7.03
N ALA A 106 7.79 -18.46 7.04
CA ALA A 106 8.93 -18.92 7.83
C ALA A 106 10.20 -18.11 7.49
N GLY A 107 10.93 -17.65 8.51
CA GLY A 107 12.05 -16.70 8.35
C GLY A 107 11.65 -15.26 8.03
N GLY A 108 10.35 -14.96 7.91
CA GLY A 108 9.81 -13.64 7.60
C GLY A 108 9.90 -12.65 8.77
N ILE A 109 9.59 -11.38 8.50
CA ILE A 109 9.63 -10.30 9.49
C ILE A 109 8.22 -9.73 9.71
N LEU A 110 7.88 -9.54 10.98
CA LEU A 110 6.71 -8.83 11.47
C LEU A 110 7.16 -7.53 12.13
N VAL A 111 6.72 -6.40 11.62
CA VAL A 111 6.94 -5.09 12.25
C VAL A 111 5.65 -4.65 12.91
N TYR A 112 5.74 -4.25 14.17
CA TYR A 112 4.66 -3.64 14.93
C TYR A 112 5.02 -2.19 15.24
N SER A 113 4.08 -1.26 15.00
CA SER A 113 4.26 0.15 15.31
C SER A 113 3.00 0.80 15.86
N THR A 114 3.20 1.85 16.65
CA THR A 114 2.14 2.71 17.18
C THR A 114 2.61 4.16 17.19
N CYS A 115 1.67 5.11 17.20
CA CYS A 115 1.92 6.53 17.45
C CYS A 115 1.51 6.95 18.88
N THR A 116 1.64 6.05 19.86
CA THR A 116 1.32 6.34 21.27
C THR A 116 2.52 6.09 22.19
N PHE A 117 2.51 6.66 23.40
CA PHE A 117 3.59 6.50 24.37
C PHE A 117 3.29 5.44 25.43
N SER A 118 2.01 5.17 25.70
CA SER A 118 1.53 4.15 26.64
C SER A 118 2.32 2.84 26.56
N PRO A 119 2.90 2.36 27.68
CA PRO A 119 3.53 1.05 27.74
C PRO A 119 2.57 -0.11 27.52
N GLU A 120 1.31 0.03 27.95
CA GLU A 120 0.26 -0.99 27.81
C GLU A 120 0.00 -1.35 26.34
N GLU A 121 0.16 -0.38 25.45
CA GLU A 121 0.03 -0.53 24.00
C GLU A 121 1.37 -0.90 23.33
N ASN A 122 2.50 -0.62 23.96
CA ASN A 122 3.82 -0.80 23.37
C ASN A 122 4.50 -2.08 23.87
N GLU A 123 5.35 -1.97 24.91
CA GLU A 123 6.12 -3.10 25.40
C GLU A 123 5.23 -4.23 25.91
N ASP A 124 4.07 -3.94 26.51
CA ASP A 124 3.16 -4.98 27.00
C ASP A 124 2.53 -5.81 25.89
N VAL A 125 2.13 -5.18 24.78
CA VAL A 125 1.62 -5.90 23.61
C VAL A 125 2.71 -6.80 23.04
N VAL A 126 3.91 -6.27 22.85
CA VAL A 126 5.06 -7.03 22.34
C VAL A 126 5.41 -8.18 23.27
N ALA A 127 5.44 -7.95 24.58
CA ALA A 127 5.78 -8.96 25.55
C ALA A 127 4.75 -10.11 25.58
N ARG A 128 3.46 -9.78 25.61
CA ARG A 128 2.37 -10.78 25.55
C ARG A 128 2.38 -11.55 24.24
N PHE A 129 2.66 -10.89 23.13
CA PHE A 129 2.80 -11.53 21.84
C PHE A 129 3.93 -12.56 21.83
N LEU A 130 5.15 -12.18 22.26
CA LEU A 130 6.32 -13.07 22.29
C LEU A 130 6.12 -14.28 23.22
N LEU A 131 5.42 -14.09 24.35
CA LEU A 131 5.08 -15.20 25.25
C LEU A 131 4.07 -16.18 24.62
N ALA A 132 3.15 -15.69 23.79
CA ALA A 132 2.17 -16.52 23.10
C ALA A 132 2.71 -17.16 21.80
N HIS A 133 3.76 -16.59 21.22
CA HIS A 133 4.33 -17.01 19.93
C HIS A 133 5.82 -17.32 20.08
N PRO A 134 6.19 -18.49 20.64
CA PRO A 134 7.58 -18.86 20.90
C PRO A 134 8.41 -19.05 19.61
N ASN A 135 7.75 -19.15 18.45
CA ASN A 135 8.38 -19.16 17.13
C ASN A 135 8.66 -17.75 16.58
N TYR A 136 8.56 -16.72 17.42
CA TYR A 136 8.99 -15.37 17.10
C TYR A 136 10.03 -14.89 18.10
N GLU A 137 11.02 -14.17 17.58
CA GLU A 137 12.00 -13.49 18.39
C GLU A 137 12.05 -12.01 18.03
N LEU A 138 12.42 -11.18 19.00
CA LEU A 138 12.57 -9.75 18.81
C LEU A 138 14.02 -9.43 18.37
N ILE A 139 14.15 -8.78 17.21
CA ILE A 139 15.44 -8.35 16.68
C ILE A 139 15.62 -6.83 16.85
N PRO A 140 16.85 -6.32 16.97
CA PRO A 140 17.10 -4.89 17.16
C PRO A 140 16.45 -4.02 16.07
N ALA A 141 15.53 -3.15 16.48
CA ALA A 141 14.90 -2.15 15.62
C ALA A 141 15.90 -1.03 15.31
N HIS A 142 16.39 -0.99 14.07
CA HIS A 142 17.28 0.07 13.62
C HIS A 142 16.48 1.22 12.97
N VAL A 143 16.29 2.30 13.71
CA VAL A 143 15.69 3.55 13.20
C VAL A 143 16.76 4.64 13.19
N PRO A 144 17.16 5.17 12.02
CA PRO A 144 18.19 6.19 11.92
C PRO A 144 17.92 7.40 12.82
N GLY A 145 18.92 7.79 13.62
CA GLY A 145 18.82 8.93 14.54
C GLY A 145 18.03 8.67 15.83
N VAL A 146 17.63 7.42 16.10
CA VAL A 146 16.88 7.05 17.31
C VAL A 146 17.75 6.19 18.21
N ALA A 147 18.14 6.74 19.37
CA ALA A 147 18.93 6.04 20.39
C ALA A 147 18.08 5.40 21.49
N GLU A 148 16.88 5.94 21.74
CA GLU A 148 16.00 5.49 22.81
C GLU A 148 15.39 4.12 22.49
N ARG A 149 15.30 3.28 23.52
CA ARG A 149 14.84 1.88 23.44
C ARG A 149 13.61 1.65 24.31
N GLY A 150 12.93 0.52 24.09
CA GLY A 150 11.89 0.06 24.99
C GLY A 150 12.42 -0.31 26.37
N ARG A 151 11.53 -0.32 27.34
CA ARG A 151 11.87 -0.48 28.75
C ARG A 151 11.16 -1.70 29.33
N ARG A 152 11.96 -2.65 29.81
CA ARG A 152 11.45 -3.89 30.40
C ARG A 152 10.62 -3.63 31.65
N GLU A 153 11.01 -2.64 32.44
CA GLU A 153 10.36 -2.24 33.69
C GLU A 153 8.95 -1.67 33.50
N TRP A 154 8.56 -1.33 32.26
CA TRP A 154 7.22 -0.85 31.95
C TRP A 154 6.24 -1.96 31.61
N CYS A 155 6.70 -3.22 31.59
CA CYS A 155 5.84 -4.35 31.31
C CYS A 155 5.17 -4.94 32.55
N SER A 156 3.92 -5.34 32.38
CA SER A 156 3.11 -6.07 33.36
C SER A 156 3.31 -7.60 33.33
N VAL A 157 4.19 -8.12 32.48
CA VAL A 157 4.44 -9.57 32.36
C VAL A 157 5.31 -10.12 33.52
N PRO A 158 5.20 -11.42 33.87
CA PRO A 158 5.85 -11.97 35.06
C PRO A 158 7.34 -11.68 35.16
N GLU A 159 7.77 -11.36 36.39
CA GLU A 159 9.17 -11.16 36.77
C GLU A 159 9.96 -12.45 36.44
N GLY A 160 11.01 -12.31 35.62
CA GLY A 160 11.80 -13.44 35.11
C GLY A 160 11.57 -13.82 33.64
N SER A 161 10.57 -13.27 32.94
CA SER A 161 10.48 -13.47 31.48
C SER A 161 11.64 -12.73 30.79
N ARG A 162 12.60 -13.47 30.23
CA ARG A 162 13.76 -12.92 29.53
C ARG A 162 13.37 -12.49 28.12
N LEU A 163 12.76 -11.30 28.00
CA LEU A 163 12.38 -10.69 26.72
C LEU A 163 13.29 -9.49 26.45
N PRO A 164 13.99 -9.42 25.30
CA PRO A 164 14.96 -8.36 25.00
C PRO A 164 14.25 -7.08 24.52
N LEU A 165 13.36 -6.50 25.33
CA LEU A 165 12.54 -5.34 24.96
C LEU A 165 13.35 -4.08 24.63
N GLU A 166 14.60 -4.02 25.06
CA GLU A 166 15.60 -3.05 24.63
C GLU A 166 15.91 -3.12 23.12
N HIS A 167 15.49 -4.17 22.42
CA HIS A 167 15.55 -4.25 20.97
C HIS A 167 14.45 -3.43 20.28
N THR A 168 13.41 -2.99 21.00
CA THR A 168 12.40 -2.07 20.45
C THR A 168 12.92 -0.62 20.45
N ALA A 169 12.33 0.24 19.63
CA ALA A 169 12.71 1.65 19.53
C ALA A 169 11.56 2.57 19.96
N ARG A 170 11.90 3.61 20.73
CA ARG A 170 10.97 4.68 21.12
C ARG A 170 11.40 6.01 20.53
N LEU A 171 10.50 6.67 19.81
CA LEU A 171 10.72 7.99 19.23
C LEU A 171 10.01 9.01 20.10
N TRP A 172 10.79 9.74 20.90
CA TRP A 172 10.25 10.78 21.78
C TRP A 172 10.33 12.16 21.12
N PRO A 173 9.26 12.98 21.17
CA PRO A 173 9.23 14.29 20.52
C PRO A 173 10.25 15.30 21.09
N HIS A 174 10.77 15.08 22.31
CA HIS A 174 11.82 15.89 22.92
C HIS A 174 13.25 15.39 22.62
N ARG A 175 13.40 14.26 21.91
CA ARG A 175 14.70 13.65 21.55
C ARG A 175 14.94 13.64 20.05
N VAL A 176 13.88 13.50 19.25
CA VAL A 176 13.95 13.48 17.79
C VAL A 176 12.90 14.42 17.19
N ARG A 177 13.15 14.87 15.96
CA ARG A 177 12.16 15.65 15.21
C ARG A 177 11.02 14.72 14.78
N GLY A 178 9.91 14.78 15.50
CA GLY A 178 8.72 13.98 15.22
C GLY A 178 7.65 14.18 16.29
N ASP A 179 6.49 13.57 16.10
CA ASP A 179 5.36 13.67 17.03
C ASP A 179 5.43 12.61 18.13
N GLY A 180 5.88 11.39 17.79
CA GLY A 180 5.99 10.27 18.71
C GLY A 180 5.75 8.94 18.00
N HIS A 181 6.53 7.90 18.31
CA HIS A 181 6.32 6.57 17.74
C HIS A 181 6.97 5.46 18.56
N PHE A 182 6.47 4.25 18.42
CA PHE A 182 7.09 3.02 18.91
C PHE A 182 7.24 2.02 17.78
N VAL A 183 8.34 1.26 17.78
CA VAL A 183 8.62 0.24 16.76
C VAL A 183 9.21 -1.02 17.41
N ALA A 184 8.63 -2.17 17.08
CA ALA A 184 9.18 -3.49 17.37
C ALA A 184 9.32 -4.29 16.08
N VAL A 185 10.46 -4.98 15.92
CA VAL A 185 10.74 -5.81 14.73
C VAL A 185 10.96 -7.24 15.20
N MET A 186 10.12 -8.15 14.73
CA MET A 186 10.13 -9.55 15.14
C MET A 186 10.40 -10.44 13.93
N ARG A 187 11.20 -11.49 14.12
CA ARG A 187 11.49 -12.50 13.10
C ARG A 187 10.80 -13.79 13.47
N ARG A 188 10.14 -14.42 12.49
CA ARG A 188 9.61 -15.78 12.62
C ARG A 188 10.77 -16.76 12.51
N THR A 189 10.98 -17.60 13.52
CA THR A 189 12.15 -18.48 13.66
C THR A 189 11.98 -19.87 13.06
N ASP A 190 10.76 -20.20 12.60
CA ASP A 190 10.50 -21.47 11.90
C ASP A 190 11.45 -21.62 10.69
N GLU A 191 11.97 -22.83 10.48
CA GLU A 191 12.80 -23.12 9.32
C GLU A 191 12.01 -22.90 8.02
N PRO A 192 12.64 -22.32 6.97
CA PRO A 192 11.99 -22.15 5.68
C PRO A 192 11.52 -23.49 5.11
N GLY A 193 10.22 -23.74 5.17
CA GLY A 193 9.57 -24.85 4.47
C GLY A 193 9.29 -24.51 3.01
N PRO A 194 8.92 -25.50 2.17
CA PRO A 194 8.43 -25.22 0.83
C PRO A 194 7.20 -24.29 0.91
N PRO A 195 7.09 -23.28 0.03
CA PRO A 195 5.99 -22.34 0.09
C PRO A 195 4.66 -23.09 -0.07
N PRO A 196 3.63 -22.74 0.73
CA PRO A 196 2.33 -23.39 0.63
C PRO A 196 1.78 -23.24 -0.79
N ARG A 197 1.35 -24.37 -1.39
CA ARG A 197 0.72 -24.36 -2.73
C ARG A 197 -0.56 -23.54 -2.67
N ARG A 198 -0.62 -22.48 -3.45
CA ARG A 198 -1.77 -21.56 -3.54
C ARG A 198 -2.25 -21.52 -4.98
N ALA A 199 -3.57 -21.50 -5.15
CA ALA A 199 -4.13 -21.15 -6.44
C ALA A 199 -3.66 -19.73 -6.80
N ALA A 200 -3.17 -19.53 -8.02
CA ALA A 200 -2.81 -18.22 -8.52
C ALA A 200 -4.05 -17.50 -9.08
N ALA A 201 -3.97 -16.18 -9.19
CA ALA A 201 -4.93 -15.43 -9.98
C ALA A 201 -5.02 -15.97 -11.42
N ARG A 202 -6.24 -16.05 -11.95
CA ARG A 202 -6.51 -16.54 -13.32
C ARG A 202 -6.60 -15.38 -14.28
N GLU A 203 -5.99 -15.54 -15.45
CA GLU A 203 -6.09 -14.56 -16.53
C GLU A 203 -7.49 -14.57 -17.15
N ASP A 204 -8.04 -13.39 -17.42
CA ASP A 204 -9.24 -13.21 -18.23
C ASP A 204 -8.83 -13.03 -19.71
N PRO A 205 -9.17 -13.98 -20.62
CA PRO A 205 -8.68 -13.94 -22.00
C PRO A 205 -9.13 -12.72 -22.79
N ALA A 206 -10.34 -12.20 -22.52
CA ALA A 206 -10.89 -11.06 -23.22
C ALA A 206 -10.20 -9.76 -22.78
N ALA A 207 -10.04 -9.57 -21.47
CA ALA A 207 -9.30 -8.45 -20.91
C ALA A 207 -7.83 -8.48 -21.34
N ALA A 208 -7.20 -9.66 -21.34
CA ALA A 208 -5.82 -9.84 -21.77
C ALA A 208 -5.63 -9.48 -23.26
N ARG A 209 -6.58 -9.86 -24.13
CA ARG A 209 -6.58 -9.45 -25.54
C ARG A 209 -6.69 -7.93 -25.68
N ALA A 210 -7.72 -7.32 -25.07
CA ALA A 210 -7.93 -5.88 -25.16
C ALA A 210 -6.74 -5.08 -24.60
N PHE A 211 -6.07 -5.60 -23.57
CA PHE A 211 -4.86 -5.00 -23.05
C PHE A 211 -3.67 -5.11 -24.01
N ARG A 212 -3.43 -6.29 -24.60
CA ARG A 212 -2.39 -6.47 -25.63
C ARG A 212 -2.58 -5.54 -26.83
N ASP A 213 -3.81 -5.38 -27.29
CA ASP A 213 -4.12 -4.47 -28.40
C ASP A 213 -3.80 -3.02 -28.00
N PHE A 214 -4.13 -2.62 -26.77
CA PHE A 214 -3.76 -1.30 -26.23
C PHE A 214 -2.24 -1.13 -26.09
N THR A 215 -1.50 -2.10 -25.56
CA THR A 215 -0.05 -1.97 -25.38
C THR A 215 0.67 -1.87 -26.72
N ALA A 216 0.26 -2.68 -27.71
CA ALA A 216 0.76 -2.59 -29.08
C ALA A 216 0.53 -1.20 -29.70
N GLU A 217 -0.63 -0.59 -29.44
CA GLU A 217 -0.97 0.74 -29.94
C GLU A 217 -0.21 1.86 -29.22
N ALA A 218 -0.18 1.84 -27.89
CA ALA A 218 0.12 3.01 -27.06
C ALA A 218 1.44 2.95 -26.30
N LEU A 219 1.97 1.76 -26.01
CA LEU A 219 3.17 1.58 -25.17
C LEU A 219 4.38 1.14 -25.98
N ALA A 220 5.56 1.64 -25.60
CA ALA A 220 6.84 1.32 -26.21
C ALA A 220 7.41 -0.03 -25.73
N GLN A 221 6.81 -0.61 -24.70
CA GLN A 221 7.18 -1.89 -24.11
C GLN A 221 5.95 -2.66 -23.65
N ASP A 222 6.08 -3.97 -23.57
CA ASP A 222 5.06 -4.83 -22.96
C ASP A 222 5.13 -4.77 -21.44
N LEU A 223 3.96 -4.87 -20.82
CA LEU A 223 3.83 -4.97 -19.37
C LEU A 223 3.54 -6.42 -19.00
N THR A 224 4.40 -7.00 -18.16
CA THR A 224 4.29 -8.39 -17.72
C THR A 224 3.39 -8.52 -16.49
N GLY A 225 2.52 -9.53 -16.49
CA GLY A 225 1.68 -9.88 -15.35
C GLY A 225 0.45 -10.66 -15.80
N THR A 226 -0.44 -10.98 -14.85
CA THR A 226 -1.71 -11.66 -15.15
C THR A 226 -2.81 -10.62 -15.29
N VAL A 227 -3.47 -10.56 -16.45
CA VAL A 227 -4.59 -9.64 -16.63
C VAL A 227 -5.86 -10.22 -16.02
N ILE A 228 -6.40 -9.55 -15.00
CA ILE A 228 -7.62 -9.94 -14.30
C ILE A 228 -8.74 -8.99 -14.67
N ARG A 229 -9.96 -9.52 -14.78
CA ARG A 229 -11.18 -8.75 -14.97
C ARG A 229 -12.02 -8.72 -13.70
N ASP A 230 -12.51 -7.54 -13.34
CA ASP A 230 -13.54 -7.35 -12.31
C ASP A 230 -14.62 -6.39 -12.84
N GLY A 231 -15.80 -6.94 -13.12
CA GLY A 231 -16.87 -6.24 -13.83
C GLY A 231 -16.43 -5.79 -15.23
N ASN A 232 -16.42 -4.49 -15.48
CA ASN A 232 -15.90 -3.89 -16.72
C ASN A 232 -14.47 -3.36 -16.58
N ARG A 233 -13.80 -3.58 -15.45
CA ARG A 233 -12.44 -3.08 -15.21
C ARG A 233 -11.42 -4.18 -15.46
N ALA A 234 -10.30 -3.81 -16.04
CA ALA A 234 -9.13 -4.67 -16.22
C ALA A 234 -8.02 -4.24 -15.27
N PHE A 235 -7.31 -5.21 -14.70
CA PHE A 235 -6.20 -5.02 -13.79
C PHE A 235 -5.02 -5.89 -14.20
N LEU A 236 -3.80 -5.42 -13.97
CA LEU A 236 -2.59 -6.22 -14.10
C LEU A 236 -2.15 -6.65 -12.70
N ALA A 237 -2.33 -7.93 -12.38
CA ALA A 237 -1.85 -8.49 -11.12
C ALA A 237 -0.36 -8.81 -11.21
N ALA A 238 0.36 -8.52 -10.12
CA ALA A 238 1.76 -8.85 -10.01
C ALA A 238 1.97 -10.37 -9.98
N ASN A 239 3.13 -10.83 -10.45
CA ASN A 239 3.50 -12.24 -10.39
C ASN A 239 3.43 -12.74 -8.94
N GLY A 240 2.87 -13.94 -8.74
CA GLY A 240 2.67 -14.51 -7.40
C GLY A 240 1.43 -14.02 -6.65
N THR A 241 0.56 -13.21 -7.27
CA THR A 241 -0.72 -12.82 -6.67
C THR A 241 -1.57 -14.08 -6.40
N PRO A 242 -1.95 -14.34 -5.13
CA PRO A 242 -2.74 -15.50 -4.76
C PRO A 242 -4.18 -15.35 -5.26
N ALA A 243 -4.91 -16.45 -5.34
CA ALA A 243 -6.34 -16.41 -5.58
C ALA A 243 -7.04 -15.66 -4.43
N LEU A 244 -7.94 -14.75 -4.80
CA LEU A 244 -8.56 -13.79 -3.87
C LEU A 244 -10.02 -14.17 -3.55
N ALA A 245 -10.42 -15.41 -3.83
CA ALA A 245 -11.78 -15.86 -3.68
C ALA A 245 -12.26 -15.71 -2.22
N GLY A 246 -13.42 -15.08 -2.03
CA GLY A 246 -14.03 -14.87 -0.71
C GLY A 246 -13.52 -13.64 0.06
N LEU A 247 -12.49 -12.94 -0.45
CA LEU A 247 -11.99 -11.69 0.12
C LEU A 247 -12.62 -10.49 -0.59
N ARG A 248 -12.96 -9.46 0.19
CA ARG A 248 -13.35 -8.15 -0.32
C ARG A 248 -12.11 -7.39 -0.77
N VAL A 249 -11.86 -7.44 -2.07
CA VAL A 249 -10.73 -6.75 -2.72
C VAL A 249 -11.26 -5.58 -3.52
N LEU A 250 -10.68 -4.39 -3.30
CA LEU A 250 -11.00 -3.21 -4.08
C LEU A 250 -10.27 -3.27 -5.41
N TRP A 251 -8.93 -3.40 -5.37
CA TRP A 251 -8.07 -3.49 -6.54
C TRP A 251 -7.23 -4.77 -6.49
N PRO A 252 -7.48 -5.75 -7.38
CA PRO A 252 -6.71 -7.00 -7.42
C PRO A 252 -5.36 -6.87 -8.15
N GLY A 253 -4.97 -5.65 -8.52
CA GLY A 253 -3.77 -5.35 -9.29
C GLY A 253 -3.69 -3.88 -9.67
N TRP A 254 -2.78 -3.54 -10.59
CA TRP A 254 -2.70 -2.22 -11.19
C TRP A 254 -3.86 -1.98 -12.14
N HIS A 255 -4.69 -0.98 -11.86
CA HIS A 255 -5.88 -0.70 -12.67
C HIS A 255 -5.50 -0.22 -14.08
N LEU A 256 -5.71 -1.08 -15.07
CA LEU A 256 -5.34 -0.84 -16.47
C LEU A 256 -6.33 0.10 -17.16
N GLY A 257 -7.62 -0.12 -16.94
CA GLY A 257 -8.65 0.57 -17.71
C GLY A 257 -10.01 -0.09 -17.61
N GLN A 258 -10.95 0.46 -18.37
CA GLN A 258 -12.29 -0.10 -18.53
C GLN A 258 -12.42 -0.75 -19.91
N LEU A 259 -12.96 -1.97 -19.93
CA LEU A 259 -13.37 -2.67 -21.13
C LEU A 259 -14.68 -2.04 -21.65
N ARG A 260 -14.64 -1.55 -22.87
CA ARG A 260 -15.80 -1.12 -23.64
C ARG A 260 -15.85 -1.95 -24.91
N GLU A 261 -16.86 -2.80 -25.02
CA GLU A 261 -16.92 -3.83 -26.07
C GLU A 261 -15.64 -4.69 -26.05
N SER A 262 -14.82 -4.61 -27.11
CA SER A 262 -13.54 -5.33 -27.22
C SER A 262 -12.32 -4.43 -27.03
N ARG A 263 -12.49 -3.17 -26.60
CA ARG A 263 -11.40 -2.20 -26.45
C ARG A 263 -11.16 -1.83 -24.99
N LEU A 264 -9.89 -1.57 -24.66
CA LEU A 264 -9.50 -1.01 -23.38
C LEU A 264 -9.46 0.52 -23.48
N VAL A 265 -10.25 1.20 -22.65
CA VAL A 265 -10.07 2.63 -22.37
C VAL A 265 -9.13 2.74 -21.16
N PRO A 266 -7.91 3.27 -21.33
CA PRO A 266 -6.90 3.26 -20.29
C PRO A 266 -7.32 4.11 -19.09
N SER A 267 -6.98 3.64 -17.90
CA SER A 267 -7.27 4.34 -16.66
C SER A 267 -6.25 5.46 -16.43
N HIS A 268 -6.64 6.46 -15.64
CA HIS A 268 -5.68 7.43 -15.12
C HIS A 268 -4.62 6.78 -14.20
N VAL A 269 -4.98 5.72 -13.47
CA VAL A 269 -4.05 4.95 -12.63
C VAL A 269 -2.93 4.30 -13.44
N LEU A 270 -3.23 3.86 -14.67
CA LEU A 270 -2.23 3.36 -15.60
C LEU A 270 -1.28 4.48 -16.01
N ALA A 271 -1.76 5.67 -16.35
CA ALA A 271 -0.88 6.80 -16.69
C ALA A 271 0.09 7.15 -15.56
N LEU A 272 -0.41 7.25 -14.32
CA LEU A 272 0.40 7.66 -13.17
C LEU A 272 1.47 6.63 -12.77
N GLY A 273 1.28 5.36 -13.13
CA GLY A 273 2.31 4.37 -12.91
C GLY A 273 3.41 4.41 -13.97
N LEU A 274 3.16 4.92 -15.18
CA LEU A 274 4.14 4.89 -16.29
C LEU A 274 5.29 5.91 -16.12
N ALA A 275 6.35 5.76 -16.90
CA ALA A 275 7.27 6.83 -17.25
C ALA A 275 6.85 7.45 -18.60
N MET A 276 7.22 8.70 -18.87
CA MET A 276 6.91 9.34 -20.17
C MET A 276 7.49 8.57 -21.36
N THR A 277 8.62 7.88 -21.16
CA THR A 277 9.26 7.02 -22.17
C THR A 277 8.56 5.69 -22.41
N ASP A 278 7.67 5.26 -21.50
CA ASP A 278 6.91 4.01 -21.65
C ASP A 278 5.83 4.14 -22.74
N ALA A 279 5.46 5.37 -23.13
CA ALA A 279 4.44 5.64 -24.14
C ALA A 279 5.06 5.93 -25.52
N ARG A 280 4.46 5.37 -26.58
CA ARG A 280 4.83 5.64 -27.99
C ARG A 280 4.56 7.09 -28.36
N ARG A 281 3.39 7.60 -27.97
CA ARG A 281 2.96 8.98 -28.18
C ARG A 281 2.92 9.68 -26.83
N ARG A 282 3.67 10.76 -26.72
CA ARG A 282 3.78 11.56 -25.50
C ARG A 282 3.69 13.04 -25.80
N LEU A 283 3.12 13.79 -24.86
CA LEU A 283 3.07 15.25 -24.88
C LEU A 283 3.63 15.74 -23.53
N SER A 284 4.84 16.29 -23.57
CA SER A 284 5.48 16.88 -22.39
C SER A 284 5.18 18.38 -22.38
N LEU A 285 4.43 18.80 -21.36
CA LEU A 285 4.05 20.18 -21.13
C LEU A 285 5.01 20.83 -20.13
N PRO A 286 5.21 22.16 -20.18
CA PRO A 286 5.95 22.89 -19.15
C PRO A 286 5.22 22.77 -17.80
N PRO A 287 5.88 22.37 -16.70
CA PRO A 287 5.22 22.12 -15.40
C PRO A 287 4.36 23.28 -14.89
N ASP A 288 4.83 24.51 -15.07
CA ASP A 288 4.12 25.73 -14.65
C ASP A 288 3.51 26.50 -15.84
N GLY A 289 3.31 25.82 -16.97
CA GLY A 289 2.78 26.41 -18.20
C GLY A 289 1.26 26.42 -18.27
N GLU A 290 0.72 27.36 -19.05
CA GLU A 290 -0.74 27.48 -19.26
C GLU A 290 -1.34 26.19 -19.82
N ASP A 291 -0.67 25.48 -20.74
CA ASP A 291 -1.19 24.22 -21.28
C ASP A 291 -1.28 23.11 -20.22
N THR A 292 -0.39 23.10 -19.22
CA THR A 292 -0.51 22.18 -18.07
C THR A 292 -1.75 22.51 -17.25
N ALA A 293 -1.98 23.79 -16.96
CA ALA A 293 -3.17 24.24 -16.24
C ALA A 293 -4.46 23.89 -17.01
N ARG A 294 -4.49 24.14 -18.33
CA ARG A 294 -5.60 23.75 -19.22
C ARG A 294 -5.86 22.26 -19.19
N TYR A 295 -4.81 21.43 -19.25
CA TYR A 295 -4.95 19.98 -19.13
C TYR A 295 -5.59 19.57 -17.80
N LEU A 296 -5.15 20.16 -16.70
CA LEU A 296 -5.68 19.88 -15.36
C LEU A 296 -7.11 20.38 -15.17
N ARG A 297 -7.56 21.42 -15.89
CA ARG A 297 -8.97 21.84 -15.97
C ARG A 297 -9.83 20.95 -16.87
N GLY A 298 -9.21 20.01 -17.58
CA GLY A 298 -9.92 19.08 -18.47
C GLY A 298 -10.15 19.61 -19.88
N GLU A 299 -9.45 20.67 -20.28
CA GLU A 299 -9.55 21.28 -21.61
C GLU A 299 -8.76 20.51 -22.68
N PRO A 300 -9.18 20.56 -23.96
CA PRO A 300 -8.41 20.01 -25.07
C PRO A 300 -7.15 20.84 -25.34
N LEU A 301 -6.10 20.17 -25.83
CA LEU A 301 -4.82 20.79 -26.17
C LEU A 301 -4.61 20.79 -27.68
N ALA A 302 -4.08 21.87 -28.23
CA ALA A 302 -3.65 21.95 -29.63
C ALA A 302 -2.24 21.34 -29.75
N ALA A 303 -2.15 20.13 -30.30
CA ALA A 303 -0.90 19.40 -30.42
C ALA A 303 -0.97 18.41 -31.60
N PRO A 304 -0.48 18.79 -32.81
CA PRO A 304 -0.49 17.95 -34.00
C PRO A 304 0.35 16.69 -33.82
N GLY A 305 0.03 15.66 -34.61
CA GLY A 305 0.78 14.41 -34.65
C GLY A 305 -0.09 13.19 -34.96
N GLU A 306 0.47 12.00 -34.82
CA GLU A 306 -0.23 10.75 -35.09
C GLU A 306 -1.46 10.55 -34.18
N PRO A 307 -2.59 10.07 -34.72
CA PRO A 307 -3.80 9.80 -33.95
C PRO A 307 -3.60 8.67 -32.93
N GLY A 308 -4.45 8.65 -31.89
CA GLY A 308 -4.47 7.59 -30.88
C GLY A 308 -4.20 8.09 -29.46
N TRP A 309 -3.98 7.16 -28.53
CA TRP A 309 -3.67 7.50 -27.13
C TRP A 309 -2.35 8.24 -27.01
N VAL A 310 -2.34 9.31 -26.21
CA VAL A 310 -1.17 10.16 -25.91
C VAL A 310 -1.01 10.25 -24.40
N LEU A 311 0.17 9.90 -23.88
CA LEU A 311 0.51 10.15 -22.48
C LEU A 311 0.88 11.62 -22.31
N VAL A 312 0.12 12.35 -21.52
CA VAL A 312 0.35 13.77 -21.23
C VAL A 312 1.09 13.87 -19.90
N GLY A 313 2.15 14.66 -19.84
CA GLY A 313 2.96 14.87 -18.65
C GLY A 313 3.43 16.30 -18.48
N ALA A 314 3.85 16.64 -17.26
CA ALA A 314 4.56 17.86 -16.92
C ALA A 314 6.06 17.53 -16.82
N GLY A 315 6.85 17.93 -17.82
CA GLY A 315 8.22 17.45 -17.97
C GLY A 315 8.27 15.92 -18.11
N GLU A 316 8.94 15.26 -17.18
CA GLU A 316 9.10 13.80 -17.15
C GLU A 316 8.00 13.06 -16.36
N PHE A 317 7.09 13.80 -15.71
CA PHE A 317 6.06 13.22 -14.83
C PHE A 317 4.73 13.08 -15.56
N PRO A 318 4.18 11.86 -15.72
CA PRO A 318 2.86 11.69 -16.30
C PRO A 318 1.76 12.33 -15.46
N LEU A 319 0.87 13.04 -16.14
CA LEU A 319 -0.34 13.63 -15.56
C LEU A 319 -1.58 12.83 -15.94
N GLY A 320 -1.58 12.13 -17.07
CA GLY A 320 -2.75 11.38 -17.50
C GLY A 320 -2.76 11.08 -19.00
N TRP A 321 -3.92 10.64 -19.49
CA TRP A 321 -4.11 10.35 -20.90
C TRP A 321 -4.79 11.50 -21.64
N GLY A 322 -4.52 11.57 -22.94
CA GLY A 322 -5.35 12.22 -23.93
C GLY A 322 -5.54 11.31 -25.15
N PHE A 323 -6.46 11.66 -26.04
CA PHE A 323 -6.68 10.95 -27.29
C PHE A 323 -6.62 11.93 -28.45
N ARG A 324 -5.63 11.76 -29.34
CA ARG A 324 -5.40 12.68 -30.46
C ARG A 324 -6.32 12.37 -31.63
N VAL A 325 -6.98 13.42 -32.15
CA VAL A 325 -7.76 13.42 -33.39
C VAL A 325 -7.40 14.69 -34.16
N GLY A 326 -6.74 14.55 -35.31
CA GLY A 326 -6.18 15.68 -36.05
C GLY A 326 -5.16 16.44 -35.19
N ASP A 327 -5.29 17.77 -35.13
CA ASP A 327 -4.37 18.64 -34.40
C ASP A 327 -4.76 18.86 -32.93
N THR A 328 -5.76 18.11 -32.44
CA THR A 328 -6.28 18.26 -31.08
C THR A 328 -6.11 16.99 -30.26
N VAL A 329 -5.57 17.14 -29.06
CA VAL A 329 -5.55 16.09 -28.03
C VAL A 329 -6.77 16.29 -27.13
N LYS A 330 -7.75 15.38 -27.24
CA LYS A 330 -8.92 15.35 -26.35
C LYS A 330 -8.50 14.91 -24.96
N ASN A 331 -9.02 15.59 -23.95
CA ASN A 331 -8.61 15.39 -22.57
C ASN A 331 -9.32 14.20 -21.91
N HIS A 332 -8.54 13.27 -21.33
CA HIS A 332 -9.05 12.14 -20.56
C HIS A 332 -8.69 12.23 -19.06
N TYR A 333 -8.32 13.41 -18.57
CA TYR A 333 -8.09 13.68 -17.15
C TYR A 333 -9.39 13.50 -16.35
N PRO A 334 -9.36 12.77 -15.21
CA PRO A 334 -10.57 12.44 -14.47
C PRO A 334 -11.34 13.67 -14.01
N ARG A 335 -12.66 13.69 -14.25
CA ARG A 335 -13.52 14.84 -13.93
C ARG A 335 -13.46 15.27 -12.47
N HIS A 336 -13.40 14.32 -11.55
CA HIS A 336 -13.36 14.59 -10.10
C HIS A 336 -12.00 15.12 -9.61
N LEU A 337 -10.95 15.10 -10.44
CA LEU A 337 -9.64 15.65 -10.12
C LEU A 337 -9.39 17.00 -10.80
N ARG A 338 -10.32 17.47 -11.64
CA ARG A 338 -10.13 18.70 -12.40
C ARG A 338 -10.04 19.90 -11.46
N GLN A 339 -9.07 20.75 -11.72
CA GLN A 339 -8.98 22.05 -11.06
C GLN A 339 -10.11 22.94 -11.59
N MET A 340 -10.73 23.72 -10.70
CA MET A 340 -11.72 24.73 -11.06
C MET A 340 -11.05 26.00 -11.58
#